data_AF-A0A0G0GUG5-F1
#
_entry.id   AF-A0A0G0GUG5-F1
#
_cell.length_a   1.000
_cell.length_b   1.000
_cell.length_c   1.000
_cell.angle_alpha   90.00
_cell.angle_beta   90.00
_cell.angle_gamma   90.00
#
_symmetry.space_group_name_H-M   'P 1'
#
loop_
_entity.id
_entity.type
_entity.pdbx_description
1 polymer ?
#
loop_
_entity_poly.entity_id
_entity_poly.type
_entity_poly.pdbx_seq_one_letter_code
_entity_poly.pdbx_strand_id
1 'polypeptide(L)'
;MNKNLREVFSRVNLKPNAGLADNIWNSMVMREKRIAKLKLGLFSLIGMLSLVGAVPVFKTLITDFTQSGFYEYFSLLFSSGSALASSWKELIYSLAESLPIFSIILSFMVVFVFFLSLRYVLQQIIKSNYIGNSYVPI
;
A
#
# COMPACT_ATOMS: atom_id res chain seq x y z
N MET A 1 30.53 -31.39 -29.50
CA MET A 1 29.75 -30.50 -30.41
C MET A 1 29.41 -31.28 -31.67
N ASN A 2 28.12 -31.45 -32.00
CA ASN A 2 27.67 -32.30 -33.13
C ASN A 2 28.04 -31.63 -34.49
N LYS A 3 28.66 -32.38 -35.41
CA LYS A 3 29.11 -31.88 -36.73
C LYS A 3 27.95 -31.33 -37.57
N ASN A 4 26.74 -31.88 -37.42
CA ASN A 4 25.54 -31.41 -38.12
C ASN A 4 25.13 -29.99 -37.72
N LEU A 5 25.35 -29.60 -36.45
CA LEU A 5 25.00 -28.23 -36.01
C LEU A 5 25.92 -27.20 -36.66
N ARG A 6 27.21 -27.52 -36.79
CA ARG A 6 28.20 -26.62 -37.39
C ARG A 6 27.89 -26.28 -38.85
N GLU A 7 27.35 -27.26 -39.59
CA GLU A 7 27.01 -27.10 -41.00
C GLU A 7 25.71 -26.30 -41.21
N VAL A 8 24.76 -26.39 -40.28
CA VAL A 8 23.53 -25.58 -40.31
C VAL A 8 23.85 -24.11 -40.01
N PHE A 9 24.67 -23.83 -38.98
CA PHE A 9 25.04 -22.46 -38.64
C PHE A 9 26.00 -21.81 -39.64
N SER A 10 26.81 -22.59 -40.38
CA SER A 10 27.70 -22.03 -41.42
C SER A 10 26.97 -21.64 -42.71
N ARG A 11 25.81 -22.23 -43.00
CA ARG A 11 24.97 -21.86 -44.16
C ARG A 11 24.12 -20.62 -43.93
N VAL A 12 23.83 -20.28 -42.67
CA VAL A 12 23.07 -19.08 -42.34
C VAL A 12 24.04 -17.91 -42.23
N ASN A 13 24.13 -17.11 -43.29
CA ASN A 13 24.73 -15.77 -43.24
C ASN A 13 23.86 -14.88 -42.34
N LEU A 14 24.01 -15.02 -41.03
CA LEU A 14 23.36 -14.18 -40.02
C LEU A 14 24.00 -12.78 -40.09
N LYS A 15 23.64 -11.99 -41.11
CA LYS A 15 23.74 -10.55 -40.99
C LYS A 15 22.78 -10.15 -39.87
N PRO A 16 23.26 -9.57 -38.75
CA PRO A 16 22.35 -9.11 -37.71
C PRO A 16 21.39 -8.13 -38.38
N ASN A 17 20.10 -8.48 -38.40
CA ASN A 17 19.06 -7.55 -38.84
C ASN A 17 19.11 -6.40 -37.84
N ALA A 18 19.56 -5.22 -38.30
CA ALA A 18 19.87 -4.08 -37.45
C ALA A 18 18.70 -3.68 -36.54
N GLY A 19 17.45 -4.00 -36.91
CA GLY A 19 16.26 -3.72 -36.10
C GLY A 19 15.74 -4.87 -35.23
N LEU A 20 16.39 -6.04 -35.21
CA LEU A 20 15.90 -7.18 -34.40
C LEU A 20 16.09 -6.91 -32.90
N ALA A 21 17.25 -6.37 -32.53
CA ALA A 21 17.54 -5.97 -31.16
C ALA A 21 16.56 -4.89 -30.68
N ASP A 22 16.30 -3.89 -31.51
CA ASP A 22 15.36 -2.81 -31.20
C ASP A 22 13.92 -3.31 -31.05
N ASN A 23 13.48 -4.24 -31.90
CA ASN A 23 12.15 -4.84 -31.79
C ASN A 23 12.00 -5.68 -30.51
N ILE A 24 13.01 -6.49 -30.18
CA ILE A 24 13.02 -7.28 -28.94
C ILE A 24 12.98 -6.34 -27.74
N TRP A 25 13.84 -5.32 -27.72
CA TRP A 25 13.89 -4.32 -26.67
C TRP A 25 12.56 -3.59 -26.52
N ASN A 26 11.99 -3.04 -27.59
CA ASN A 26 10.70 -2.35 -27.56
C ASN A 26 9.57 -3.27 -27.05
N SER A 27 9.57 -4.54 -27.41
CA SER A 27 8.58 -5.49 -26.93
C SER A 27 8.68 -5.73 -25.41
N MET A 28 9.90 -5.79 -24.86
CA MET A 28 10.14 -5.88 -23.42
C MET A 28 9.67 -4.62 -22.70
N VAL A 29 10.08 -3.44 -23.19
CA VAL A 29 9.71 -2.14 -22.62
C VAL A 29 8.19 -1.94 -22.60
N MET A 30 7.50 -2.29 -23.68
CA MET A 30 6.04 -2.20 -23.76
C MET A 30 5.36 -3.12 -22.74
N ARG A 31 5.88 -4.33 -22.53
CA ARG A 31 5.35 -5.27 -21.53
C ARG A 31 5.56 -4.73 -20.11
N GLU A 32 6.73 -4.20 -19.81
CA GLU A 32 7.01 -3.59 -18.50
C GLU A 32 6.13 -2.37 -18.23
N LYS A 33 5.93 -1.49 -19.23
CA LYS A 33 5.02 -0.35 -19.13
C LYS A 33 3.58 -0.78 -18.86
N ARG A 34 3.09 -1.85 -19.49
CA ARG A 34 1.73 -2.39 -19.23
C ARG A 34 1.60 -2.89 -17.79
N ILE A 35 2.57 -3.67 -17.31
CA ILE A 35 2.57 -4.18 -15.93
C ILE A 35 2.65 -3.02 -14.92
N ALA A 36 3.48 -2.01 -15.20
CA ALA A 36 3.59 -0.80 -14.40
C ALA A 36 2.25 -0.04 -14.28
N LYS A 37 1.54 0.15 -15.41
CA LYS A 37 0.22 0.79 -15.43
C LYS A 37 -0.82 0.00 -14.66
N LEU A 38 -0.85 -1.33 -14.82
CA LEU A 38 -1.77 -2.19 -14.08
C LEU A 38 -1.53 -2.12 -12.57
N LYS A 39 -0.26 -2.19 -12.13
CA LYS A 39 0.10 -2.05 -10.72
C LYS A 39 -0.30 -0.69 -10.17
N LEU A 40 0.00 0.38 -10.90
CA LEU A 40 -0.37 1.74 -10.50
C LEU A 40 -1.89 1.88 -10.37
N GLY A 41 -2.65 1.39 -11.35
CA GLY A 41 -4.12 1.41 -11.32
C GLY A 41 -4.69 0.62 -10.13
N LEU A 42 -4.14 -0.58 -9.85
CA LEU A 42 -4.59 -1.41 -8.75
C LEU A 42 -4.32 -0.75 -7.39
N PHE A 43 -3.11 -0.26 -7.14
CA PHE A 43 -2.79 0.43 -5.88
C PHE A 43 -3.59 1.73 -5.75
N SER A 44 -3.75 2.51 -6.82
CA SER A 44 -4.59 3.71 -6.80
C SER A 44 -6.04 3.39 -6.43
N LEU A 45 -6.59 2.30 -6.96
CA LEU A 45 -7.95 1.86 -6.64
C LEU A 45 -8.06 1.41 -5.18
N ILE A 46 -7.08 0.65 -4.68
CA ILE A 46 -7.01 0.26 -3.25
C ILE A 46 -6.97 1.50 -2.35
N GLY A 47 -6.15 2.51 -2.70
CA GLY A 47 -6.07 3.77 -1.96
C GLY A 47 -7.41 4.53 -1.94
N MET A 48 -8.10 4.60 -3.08
CA MET A 48 -9.43 5.20 -3.16
C MET A 48 -10.47 4.46 -2.33
N LEU A 49 -10.50 3.13 -2.42
CA LEU A 49 -11.41 2.29 -1.62
C LEU A 49 -11.14 2.46 -0.12
N SER A 50 -9.87 2.58 0.27
CA SER A 50 -9.48 2.85 1.65
C SER A 50 -9.99 4.22 2.13
N LEU A 51 -9.90 5.28 1.32
CA LEU A 51 -10.47 6.59 1.67
C LEU A 51 -12.00 6.55 1.81
N VAL A 52 -12.69 5.90 0.87
CA VAL A 52 -14.15 5.76 0.93
C VAL A 52 -14.56 4.92 2.15
N GLY A 53 -13.85 3.82 2.41
CA GLY A 53 -14.05 2.95 3.56
C GLY A 53 -13.68 3.60 4.90
N ALA A 54 -12.82 4.61 4.91
CA ALA A 54 -12.46 5.33 6.13
C ALA A 54 -13.67 6.03 6.74
N VAL A 55 -14.55 6.62 5.92
CA VAL A 55 -15.72 7.38 6.41
C VAL A 55 -16.62 6.55 7.34
N PRO A 56 -17.16 5.38 6.94
CA PRO A 56 -17.98 4.57 7.84
C PRO A 56 -17.17 4.04 9.02
N VAL A 57 -15.89 3.70 8.84
CA VAL A 57 -15.04 3.19 9.93
C VAL A 57 -14.83 4.23 11.02
N PHE A 58 -14.53 5.48 10.65
CA PHE A 58 -14.41 6.58 11.61
C PHE A 58 -15.75 6.93 12.26
N LYS A 59 -16.86 6.81 11.52
CA LYS A 59 -18.20 7.00 12.11
C LYS A 59 -18.48 5.94 13.18
N THR A 60 -18.18 4.68 12.90
CA THR A 60 -18.32 3.59 13.87
C THR A 60 -17.39 3.81 15.07
N LEU A 61 -16.14 4.20 14.83
CA LEU A 61 -15.20 4.53 15.91
C LEU A 61 -15.76 5.57 16.87
N ILE A 62 -16.26 6.70 16.33
CA ILE A 62 -16.84 7.77 17.15
C ILE A 62 -18.08 7.26 17.90
N THR A 63 -18.95 6.52 17.20
CA THR A 63 -20.16 5.95 17.81
C THR A 63 -19.82 5.03 18.97
N ASP A 64 -18.87 4.12 18.78
CA ASP A 64 -18.47 3.17 19.82
C ASP A 64 -17.80 3.88 21.00
N PHE A 65 -16.98 4.92 20.76
CA PHE A 65 -16.42 5.75 21.83
C PHE A 65 -17.50 6.47 22.65
N THR A 66 -18.58 6.94 22.00
CA THR A 66 -19.69 7.57 22.71
C THR A 66 -20.57 6.57 23.47
N GLN A 67 -20.63 5.32 23.01
CA GLN A 67 -21.46 4.28 23.64
C GLN A 67 -20.72 3.51 24.74
N SER A 68 -19.39 3.45 24.68
CA SER A 68 -18.60 2.63 25.60
C SER A 68 -18.42 3.22 26.99
N GLY A 69 -18.82 4.48 27.20
CA GLY A 69 -18.62 5.18 28.48
C GLY A 69 -17.17 5.62 28.72
N PHE A 70 -16.29 5.49 27.71
CA PHE A 70 -14.86 5.80 27.85
C PHE A 70 -14.64 7.25 28.30
N TYR A 71 -15.41 8.19 27.76
CA TYR A 71 -15.29 9.60 28.09
C TYR A 71 -15.68 9.88 29.55
N GLU A 72 -16.72 9.21 30.06
CA GLU A 72 -17.16 9.29 31.45
C GLU A 72 -16.07 8.79 32.40
N TYR A 73 -15.50 7.60 32.15
CA TYR A 73 -14.39 7.07 32.95
C TYR A 73 -13.13 7.93 32.86
N PHE A 74 -12.83 8.46 31.66
CA PHE A 74 -11.70 9.35 31.45
C PHE A 74 -11.87 10.66 32.21
N SER A 75 -13.07 11.25 32.20
CA SER A 75 -13.37 12.48 32.95
C SER A 75 -13.29 12.27 34.47
N LEU A 76 -13.69 11.10 34.96
CA LEU A 76 -13.61 10.76 36.38
C LEU A 76 -12.18 10.76 36.91
N LEU A 77 -11.19 10.41 36.08
CA LEU A 77 -9.76 10.48 36.44
C LEU A 77 -9.27 11.89 36.76
N PHE A 78 -10.01 12.94 36.38
CA PHE A 78 -9.64 14.33 36.64
C PHE A 78 -10.62 15.04 37.58
N SER A 79 -11.80 14.46 37.85
CA SER A 79 -12.88 15.13 38.60
C SER A 79 -12.78 15.00 40.12
N SER A 80 -12.09 13.99 40.67
CA SER A 80 -12.12 13.72 42.11
C SER A 80 -10.77 13.23 42.65
N GLY A 81 -9.92 14.18 43.07
CA GLY A 81 -8.57 13.92 43.58
C GLY A 81 -8.48 13.01 44.82
N SER A 82 -9.54 12.93 45.64
CA SER A 82 -9.57 12.09 46.85
C SER A 82 -10.00 10.64 46.58
N ALA A 83 -10.86 10.38 45.58
CA ALA A 83 -11.32 9.05 45.22
C ALA A 83 -10.33 8.28 44.34
N LEU A 84 -9.47 9.00 43.61
CA LEU A 84 -8.38 8.44 42.79
C LEU A 84 -7.39 7.62 43.62
N ALA A 85 -7.06 8.04 44.84
CA ALA A 85 -6.02 7.39 45.62
C ALA A 85 -6.37 5.94 46.01
N SER A 86 -7.64 5.61 46.27
CA SER A 86 -8.06 4.25 46.64
C SER A 86 -8.42 3.37 45.44
N SER A 87 -8.98 3.94 44.38
CA SER A 87 -9.60 3.17 43.29
C SER A 87 -8.99 3.44 41.90
N TRP A 88 -7.79 4.04 41.82
CA TRP A 88 -7.13 4.28 40.52
C TRP A 88 -6.93 3.01 39.69
N LYS A 89 -6.67 1.86 40.33
CA LYS A 89 -6.49 0.58 39.61
C LYS A 89 -7.78 0.15 38.93
N GLU A 90 -8.89 0.18 39.67
CA GLU A 90 -10.22 -0.16 39.15
C GLU A 90 -10.63 0.80 38.02
N LEU A 91 -10.37 2.09 38.19
CA LEU A 91 -10.60 3.10 37.14
C LEU A 91 -9.80 2.82 35.87
N ILE A 92 -8.52 2.44 35.97
CA ILE A 92 -7.71 2.07 34.80
C ILE A 92 -8.27 0.82 34.13
N TYR A 93 -8.71 -0.18 34.90
CA TYR A 93 -9.31 -1.39 34.33
C TYR A 93 -10.63 -1.08 33.61
N SER A 94 -11.52 -0.29 34.21
CA SER A 94 -12.77 0.15 33.56
C SER A 94 -12.50 1.01 32.32
N LEU A 95 -11.46 1.84 32.34
CA LEU A 95 -11.03 2.61 31.18
C LEU A 95 -10.52 1.70 30.06
N ALA A 96 -9.76 0.65 30.41
CA ALA A 96 -9.26 -0.33 29.45
C ALA A 96 -10.39 -1.18 28.86
N GLU A 97 -11.38 -1.56 29.65
CA GLU A 97 -12.54 -2.35 29.23
C GLU A 97 -13.52 -1.54 28.37
N SER A 98 -13.65 -0.24 28.63
CA SER A 98 -14.47 0.68 27.82
C SER A 98 -13.81 1.12 26.51
N LEU A 99 -12.57 0.70 26.21
CA LEU A 99 -11.96 1.04 24.93
C LEU A 99 -12.62 0.24 23.79
N PRO A 100 -13.09 0.90 22.71
CA PRO A 100 -13.58 0.20 21.53
C PRO A 100 -12.40 -0.31 20.68
N ILE A 101 -11.66 -1.29 21.22
CA ILE A 101 -10.41 -1.82 20.65
C ILE A 101 -10.60 -2.24 19.20
N PHE A 102 -11.72 -2.91 18.88
CA PHE A 102 -12.00 -3.37 17.53
C PHE A 102 -12.06 -2.21 16.51
N SER A 103 -12.82 -1.17 16.83
CA SER A 103 -12.98 -0.01 15.94
C SER A 103 -11.70 0.81 15.82
N ILE A 104 -10.89 0.87 16.89
CA ILE A 104 -9.56 1.47 16.85
C ILE A 104 -8.67 0.69 15.87
N ILE A 105 -8.60 -0.63 15.99
CA ILE A 105 -7.81 -1.49 15.09
C ILE A 105 -8.26 -1.33 13.64
N LEU A 106 -9.57 -1.37 13.40
CA LEU A 106 -10.15 -1.21 12.07
C LEU A 106 -9.76 0.15 11.44
N SER A 107 -9.81 1.22 12.24
CA SER A 107 -9.43 2.57 11.80
C SER A 107 -7.95 2.63 11.45
N PHE A 108 -7.08 2.08 12.29
CA PHE A 108 -5.65 2.00 12.01
C PHE A 108 -5.35 1.16 10.77
N MET A 109 -6.06 0.05 10.57
CA MET A 109 -5.90 -0.81 9.39
C MET A 109 -6.23 -0.05 8.11
N VAL A 110 -7.33 0.71 8.08
CA VAL A 110 -7.71 1.51 6.91
C VAL A 110 -6.65 2.57 6.61
N VAL A 111 -6.23 3.32 7.63
CA VAL A 111 -5.17 4.35 7.49
C VAL A 111 -3.87 3.73 7.01
N PHE A 112 -3.48 2.57 7.56
CA PHE A 112 -2.28 1.86 7.17
C PHE A 112 -2.33 1.41 5.70
N VAL A 113 -3.46 0.84 5.26
CA VAL A 113 -3.66 0.43 3.85
C VAL A 113 -3.56 1.64 2.92
N PHE A 114 -4.11 2.79 3.30
CA PHE A 114 -3.98 4.02 2.53
C PHE A 114 -2.50 4.43 2.34
N PHE A 115 -1.74 4.53 3.44
CA PHE A 115 -0.32 4.88 3.38
C PHE A 115 0.51 3.87 2.59
N LEU A 116 0.20 2.58 2.74
CA LEU A 116 0.87 1.52 2.01
C LEU A 116 0.62 1.66 0.50
N SER A 117 -0.64 1.84 0.10
CA SER A 117 -1.03 2.12 -1.27
C SER A 117 -0.29 3.34 -1.84
N LEU A 118 -0.30 4.45 -1.10
CA LEU A 118 0.35 5.70 -1.51
C LEU A 118 1.85 5.49 -1.73
N ARG A 119 2.53 4.81 -0.81
CA ARG A 119 3.94 4.46 -0.95
C ARG A 119 4.21 3.66 -2.23
N TYR A 120 3.40 2.66 -2.53
CA TYR A 120 3.57 1.85 -3.75
C TYR A 120 3.33 2.66 -5.02
N VAL A 121 2.32 3.54 -5.04
CA VAL A 121 2.06 4.45 -6.17
C VAL A 121 3.27 5.37 -6.39
N LEU A 122 3.80 5.99 -5.33
CA LEU A 122 4.98 6.86 -5.43
C LEU A 122 6.20 6.11 -5.96
N GLN A 123 6.49 4.92 -5.43
CA GLN A 123 7.58 4.09 -5.93
C GLN A 123 7.42 3.73 -7.41
N GLN A 124 6.19 3.44 -7.83
CA GLN A 124 5.88 3.11 -9.22
C GLN A 124 6.05 4.31 -10.16
N ILE A 125 5.66 5.51 -9.73
CA ILE A 125 5.87 6.76 -10.47
C ILE A 125 7.36 7.07 -10.61
N ILE A 126 8.12 6.99 -9.52
CA ILE A 126 9.57 7.22 -9.51
C ILE A 126 10.26 6.25 -10.46
N LYS A 127 9.96 4.95 -10.36
CA LYS A 127 10.53 3.91 -11.25
C LYS A 127 10.17 4.15 -12.72
N SER A 128 8.94 4.57 -13.00
CA SER A 128 8.50 4.87 -14.37
C SER A 128 9.27 6.04 -14.99
N ASN A 129 9.63 7.06 -14.21
CA ASN A 129 10.41 8.21 -14.70
C ASN A 129 11.84 7.84 -15.09
N TYR A 130 12.51 6.97 -14.31
CA TYR A 130 13.85 6.49 -14.67
C TYR A 130 13.87 5.70 -15.98
N ILE A 131 12.85 4.87 -16.17
CA ILE A 131 12.66 4.10 -17.40
C ILE A 131 12.36 5.06 -18.57
N GLY A 132 11.51 6.07 -18.39
CA GLY A 132 11.23 7.08 -19.42
C GLY A 132 12.45 7.88 -19.90
N ASN A 133 13.35 8.25 -18.99
CA ASN A 133 14.50 9.12 -19.30
C ASN A 133 15.68 8.39 -19.97
N SER A 134 15.68 7.06 -19.98
CA SER A 134 16.70 6.22 -20.65
C SER A 134 16.36 5.90 -22.11
N TYR A 135 15.25 6.44 -22.64
CA TYR A 135 14.79 6.27 -24.03
C TYR A 135 14.87 7.55 -24.86
N VAL A 136 15.87 8.41 -24.63
CA VAL A 136 16.21 9.44 -25.63
C VAL A 136 17.17 8.77 -26.61
N PRO A 137 16.72 8.41 -27.84
CA PRO A 137 17.65 7.93 -28.85
C PRO A 137 18.59 9.08 -29.22
N ILE A 138 19.90 8.84 -29.09
CA ILE A 138 20.95 9.66 -29.71
C ILE A 138 21.07 9.23 -31.17
#